data_AF-A0A1I0S2C0-F1
#
_entry.id   AF-A0A1I0S2C0-F1
#
_cell.length_a   1.000
_cell.length_b   1.000
_cell.length_c   1.000
_cell.angle_alpha   90.00
_cell.angle_beta   90.00
_cell.angle_gamma   90.00
#
_symmetry.space_group_name_H-M   'P 1'
#
loop_
_entity.id
_entity.type
_entity.pdbx_description
1 polymer ?
#
loop_
_entity_poly.entity_id
_entity_poly.type
_entity_poly.pdbx_seq_one_letter_code
_entity_poly.pdbx_strand_id
1 'polypeptide(L)' 'MKKITQIILIISLIYTALLLYFQYDYFLKLTPIIIILLTINFYLIYRYNSKILNYIFNGLLFIFLIICFSFGVALRQDW' A
#
# COMPACT_ATOMS: atom_id res chain seq x y z
N MET A 1 -10.99 0.94 -16.55
CA MET A 1 -9.65 0.50 -16.08
C MET A 1 -8.80 1.62 -15.47
N LYS A 2 -8.54 2.75 -16.14
CA LYS A 2 -7.76 3.88 -15.56
C LYS A 2 -8.29 4.36 -14.20
N LYS A 3 -9.62 4.51 -14.08
CA LYS A 3 -10.29 4.87 -12.81
C LYS A 3 -10.04 3.83 -11.70
N ILE A 4 -9.96 2.53 -12.04
CA ILE A 4 -9.71 1.47 -11.05
C ILE A 4 -8.33 1.63 -10.43
N THR A 5 -7.30 1.91 -11.24
CA THR A 5 -5.94 2.13 -10.72
C THR A 5 -5.85 3.32 -9.76
N GLN A 6 -6.63 4.37 -10.02
CA GLN A 6 -6.73 5.54 -9.14
C GLN A 6 -7.49 5.21 -7.85
N ILE A 7 -8.59 4.46 -7.95
CA ILE A 7 -9.34 4.00 -6.78
C ILE A 7 -8.47 3.16 -5.86
N ILE A 8 -7.68 2.22 -6.42
CA ILE A 8 -6.74 1.40 -5.64
C ILE A 8 -5.72 2.28 -4.91
N LEU A 9 -5.14 3.27 -5.60
CA LEU A 9 -4.21 4.22 -4.97
C LEU A 9 -4.86 5.02 -3.85
N ILE A 10 -6.08 5.53 -4.04
CA ILE A 10 -6.81 6.31 -3.04
C ILE A 10 -7.10 5.45 -1.80
N ILE A 11 -7.63 4.23 -1.99
CA ILE A 11 -7.91 3.30 -0.87
C ILE A 11 -6.62 3.00 -0.10
N SER A 12 -5.52 2.75 -0.82
CA SER A 12 -4.23 2.45 -0.20
C SER A 12 -3.66 3.65 0.57
N LEU A 13 -3.86 4.88 0.08
CA LEU A 13 -3.50 6.11 0.79
C LEU A 13 -4.32 6.29 2.08
N ILE A 14 -5.65 6.12 2.00
CA ILE A 14 -6.53 6.20 3.17
C ILE A 14 -6.12 5.15 4.21
N TYR A 15 -5.87 3.92 3.78
CA TYR A 15 -5.38 2.87 4.65
C TYR A 15 -4.05 3.25 5.32
N THR A 16 -3.11 3.82 4.56
CA THR A 16 -1.81 4.23 5.09
C THR A 16 -1.96 5.32 6.16
N ALA A 17 -2.86 6.28 5.95
CA ALA A 17 -3.18 7.27 6.98
C ALA A 17 -3.80 6.63 8.24
N LEU A 18 -4.74 5.71 8.07
CA LEU A 18 -5.35 4.98 9.20
C LEU A 18 -4.30 4.15 9.98
N LEU A 19 -3.38 3.50 9.27
CA LEU A 19 -2.28 2.74 9.86
C LEU A 19 -1.42 3.63 10.76
N LEU A 20 -1.07 4.84 10.30
CA LEU A 20 -0.15 5.74 11.00
C LEU A 20 -0.79 6.50 12.17
N TYR A 21 -2.06 6.91 12.05
CA TYR A 21 -2.69 7.84 13.00
C TYR A 21 -3.68 7.20 13.99
N PHE A 22 -4.10 5.96 13.78
CA PHE A 22 -5.06 5.26 14.65
C PHE A 22 -4.42 4.07 15.36
N GLN A 23 -4.95 2.86 15.14
CA GLN A 23 -4.59 1.64 15.84
C GLN A 23 -3.61 0.83 14.98
N TYR A 24 -2.35 1.24 15.01
CA TYR A 24 -1.28 0.64 14.20
C TYR A 24 -1.32 -0.89 14.22
N ASP A 25 -1.43 -1.50 15.41
CA ASP A 25 -1.49 -2.96 15.61
C ASP A 25 -2.69 -3.67 14.95
N TYR A 26 -3.84 -3.02 14.90
CA TYR A 26 -5.05 -3.54 14.27
C TYR A 26 -4.89 -3.52 12.75
N PHE A 27 -4.45 -2.37 12.22
CA PHE A 27 -4.29 -2.19 10.79
C PHE A 27 -3.08 -2.96 10.21
N LEU A 28 -2.03 -3.21 11.00
CA LEU A 28 -0.84 -3.96 10.58
C LEU A 28 -1.20 -5.36 10.04
N LYS A 29 -2.22 -6.01 10.62
CA LYS A 29 -2.71 -7.33 10.17
C LYS A 29 -3.26 -7.30 8.74
N LEU A 30 -3.75 -6.16 8.29
CA LEU A 30 -4.32 -5.95 6.95
C LEU A 30 -3.26 -5.50 5.93
N THR A 31 -2.05 -5.14 6.36
CA THR A 31 -0.99 -4.63 5.45
C THR A 31 -0.67 -5.58 4.30
N PRO A 32 -0.57 -6.92 4.50
CA PRO A 32 -0.31 -7.85 3.40
C PRO A 32 -1.36 -7.79 2.29
N ILE A 33 -2.63 -7.56 2.63
CA ILE A 33 -3.74 -7.46 1.65
C ILE A 33 -3.53 -6.22 0.78
N ILE A 34 -3.17 -5.09 1.38
CA ILE A 34 -2.92 -3.84 0.65
C ILE A 34 -1.67 -3.95 -0.22
N ILE A 35 -0.62 -4.63 0.23
CA ILE A 35 0.58 -4.91 -0.57
C ILE A 35 0.24 -5.73 -1.82
N ILE A 36 -0.60 -6.77 -1.68
CA ILE A 36 -1.09 -7.56 -2.83
C ILE A 36 -1.90 -6.67 -3.78
N LEU A 37 -2.78 -5.83 -3.25
CA LEU A 37 -3.59 -4.91 -4.04
C LEU A 37 -2.72 -3.94 -4.87
N LEU A 38 -1.68 -3.37 -4.26
CA LEU A 38 -0.69 -2.51 -4.94
C LEU A 38 0.14 -3.27 -5.97
N THR A 39 0.42 -4.56 -5.74
CA THR A 39 1.09 -5.43 -6.72
C THR A 39 0.24 -5.64 -7.96
N ILE A 40 -1.05 -5.95 -7.79
CA ILE A 40 -2.00 -6.03 -8.91
C ILE A 40 -2.11 -4.67 -9.61
N ASN A 41 -2.07 -3.59 -8.85
CA ASN A 41 -2.15 -2.25 -9.40
C ASN A 41 -0.97 -1.92 -10.32
N PHE A 42 0.24 -2.42 -10.05
CA PHE A 42 1.37 -2.27 -10.99
C PHE A 42 1.05 -2.83 -12.37
N TYR A 43 0.48 -4.03 -12.44
CA TYR A 43 0.07 -4.63 -13.71
C TYR A 43 -1.05 -3.84 -14.40
N LEU A 44 -2.01 -3.33 -13.63
CA LEU A 44 -3.10 -2.53 -14.20
C LEU A 44 -2.61 -1.16 -14.71
N ILE A 45 -1.65 -0.54 -14.01
CA ILE A 45 -1.00 0.70 -14.45
C ILE A 45 -0.20 0.42 -15.73
N TYR A 46 0.58 -0.66 -15.78
CA TYR A 46 1.29 -1.10 -16.99
C TYR A 46 0.39 -1.14 -18.21
N ARG A 47 -0.73 -1.86 -18.06
CA ARG A 47 -1.57 -2.23 -19.19
C ARG A 47 -2.56 -1.16 -19.61
N TYR A 48 -3.05 -0.34 -18.66
CA TYR A 48 -4.17 0.55 -18.90
C TYR A 48 -3.91 2.03 -18.56
N ASN A 49 -2.88 2.33 -17.78
CA ASN A 49 -2.64 3.68 -17.28
C ASN A 49 -1.13 4.00 -17.21
N SER A 50 -0.47 3.92 -18.37
CA SER A 50 0.99 4.03 -18.59
C SER A 50 1.64 5.38 -18.22
N LYS A 51 0.99 6.19 -17.38
CA LYS A 51 1.60 7.39 -16.79
C LYS A 51 2.64 6.98 -15.76
N ILE A 52 3.89 7.36 -16.01
CA ILE A 52 5.05 7.05 -15.15
C ILE A 52 4.85 7.52 -13.70
N LEU A 53 4.15 8.63 -13.50
CA LEU A 53 3.83 9.15 -12.16
C LEU A 53 3.04 8.14 -11.32
N ASN A 54 2.06 7.45 -11.91
CA ASN A 54 1.27 6.46 -11.16
C ASN A 54 2.13 5.26 -10.74
N TYR A 55 3.09 4.87 -11.58
CA TYR A 55 4.08 3.85 -11.23
C TYR A 55 4.93 4.26 -10.04
N ILE A 56 5.45 5.50 -10.07
CA ILE A 56 6.28 6.04 -9.00
C ILE A 56 5.48 6.10 -7.69
N PHE A 57 4.27 6.66 -7.71
CA PHE A 57 3.43 6.74 -6.52
C PHE A 57 3.05 5.36 -5.98
N ASN A 58 2.67 4.42 -6.86
CA ASN A 58 2.34 3.06 -6.45
C ASN A 58 3.54 2.35 -5.82
N GLY A 59 4.74 2.53 -6.40
CA GLY A 59 5.97 1.93 -5.89
C GLY A 59 6.48 2.53 -4.59
N LEU A 60 6.42 3.85 -4.44
CA LEU A 60 6.76 4.52 -3.18
C LEU A 60 5.85 4.03 -2.05
N LEU A 61 4.54 3.97 -2.30
CA LEU A 61 3.58 3.49 -1.29
C LEU A 61 3.79 2.01 -0.96
N PHE A 62 4.09 1.19 -1.97
CA PHE A 62 4.40 -0.23 -1.80
C PHE A 62 5.64 -0.45 -0.92
N ILE A 63 6.75 0.24 -1.22
CA ILE A 63 7.98 0.17 -0.44
C ILE A 63 7.73 0.66 1.00
N PHE A 64 7.03 1.79 1.14
CA PHE A 64 6.69 2.34 2.45
C PHE A 64 5.92 1.34 3.31
N LEU A 65 4.88 0.69 2.77
CA LEU A 65 4.10 -0.29 3.50
C LEU A 65 4.89 -1.55 3.86
N ILE A 66 5.82 -2.00 3.02
CA ILE A 66 6.74 -3.11 3.37
C ILE A 66 7.63 -2.72 4.55
N ILE A 67 8.17 -1.50 4.54
CA ILE A 67 8.99 -0.99 5.64
C ILE A 67 8.16 -0.95 6.92
N CYS A 68 6.98 -0.32 6.89
CA CYS A 68 6.07 -0.28 8.03
C CYS A 68 5.74 -1.70 8.54
N PHE A 69 5.39 -2.63 7.65
CA PHE A 69 5.09 -3.99 8.05
C PHE A 69 6.27 -4.68 8.73
N SER A 70 7.47 -4.57 8.16
CA SER A 70 8.68 -5.21 8.67
C SER A 70 9.05 -4.68 10.07
N PHE A 71 9.02 -3.35 10.25
CA PHE A 71 9.25 -2.73 11.56
C PHE A 71 8.15 -3.09 12.57
N GLY A 72 6.89 -3.10 12.14
CA GLY A 72 5.77 -3.47 13.01
C GLY A 72 5.84 -4.92 13.48
N VAL A 73 6.29 -5.84 12.62
CA VAL A 73 6.52 -7.25 13.01
C VAL A 73 7.70 -7.35 13.97
N ALA A 74 8.81 -6.66 13.70
CA ALA A 74 10.00 -6.68 14.55
C ALA A 74 9.72 -6.12 15.95
N LEU A 75 9.05 -4.97 16.04
CA LEU A 75 8.68 -4.34 17.32
C LEU A 75 7.73 -5.20 18.17
N ARG A 76 6.95 -6.09 17.53
CA ARG A 76 6.03 -7.00 18.22
C ARG A 76 6.71 -8.30 18.69
N GLN A 77 7.95 -8.58 18.27
CA GLN A 77 8.70 -9.73 18.80
C GLN A 77 9.29 -9.45 20.19
N ASP A 78 9.41 -8.17 20.58
CA ASP A 78 9.98 -7.73 21.87
C ASP A 78 8.91 -7.46 22.96
N TRP A 79 7.63 -7.72 22.68
CA TRP A 79 6.50 -7.64 23.62
C TRP A 79 5.91 -9.03 23.89
#